data_AF-A0ABD2AJP5-F1
#
_entry.id   AF-A0ABD2AJP5-F1
#
_cell.length_a   1.000
_cell.length_b   1.000
_cell.length_c   1.000
_cell.angle_alpha   90.00
_cell.angle_beta   90.00
_cell.angle_gamma   90.00
#
_symmetry.space_group_name_H-M   'P 1'
#
loop_
_entity.id
_entity.type
_entity.pdbx_description
1 polymer ?
#
loop_
_entity_poly.entity_id
_entity_poly.type
_entity_poly.pdbx_seq_one_letter_code
_entity_poly.pdbx_strand_id
1 'polypeptide(L)'
;MLDRNRRIKPKPERFQLSKEKFDILITCEERVYDQVIECMESRTQEDNQPVHLINIDIQDNHEEATVGSFLICELVTVLANSEDLDNDIDELLHEFESKFARTILHTVLFY
;
A
#
# COMPACT_ATOMS: atom_id res chain seq x y z
N MET A 1 6.22 20.19 -7.88
CA MET A 1 6.39 18.79 -7.38
C MET A 1 7.80 18.50 -6.88
N LEU A 2 8.86 18.75 -7.67
CA LEU A 2 10.23 18.37 -7.28
C LEU A 2 10.72 19.03 -5.98
N ASP A 3 10.44 20.33 -5.78
CA ASP A 3 10.80 21.01 -4.53
C ASP A 3 10.08 20.45 -3.29
N ARG A 4 8.83 19.99 -3.45
CA ARG A 4 8.09 19.32 -2.38
C ARG A 4 8.77 17.99 -2.04
N ASN A 5 9.10 17.18 -3.04
CA ASN A 5 9.73 15.88 -2.84
C ASN A 5 11.11 16.04 -2.16
N ARG A 6 11.90 17.05 -2.56
CA ARG A 6 13.22 17.35 -1.96
C ARG A 6 13.14 17.70 -0.47
N ARG A 7 12.01 18.27 -0.01
CA ARG A 7 11.81 18.55 1.43
C ARG A 7 11.48 17.29 2.24
N ILE A 8 11.00 16.23 1.61
CA ILE A 8 10.61 14.97 2.26
C ILE A 8 11.80 14.01 2.32
N LYS A 9 12.48 13.80 1.18
CA LYS A 9 13.62 12.86 1.09
C LYS A 9 14.63 13.26 0.00
N PRO A 10 15.90 12.80 0.06
CA PRO A 10 16.96 13.29 -0.83
C PRO A 10 16.83 12.80 -2.28
N LYS A 11 16.30 11.59 -2.50
CA LYS A 11 16.16 10.97 -3.83
C LYS A 11 15.00 9.98 -3.88
N PRO A 12 14.43 9.68 -5.07
CA PRO A 12 13.52 8.55 -5.24
C PRO A 12 14.25 7.21 -4.99
N GLU A 13 13.49 6.22 -4.57
CA GLU A 13 13.99 4.89 -4.19
C GLU A 13 13.21 3.83 -4.96
N ARG A 14 13.87 2.72 -5.29
CA ARG A 14 13.25 1.58 -5.97
C ARG A 14 12.95 0.52 -4.93
N PHE A 15 11.69 0.08 -4.87
CA PHE A 15 11.24 -0.94 -3.92
C PHE A 15 12.06 -2.23 -4.03
N GLN A 16 12.40 -2.65 -5.25
CA GLN A 16 13.16 -3.87 -5.52
C GLN A 16 14.56 -3.88 -4.89
N LEU A 17 15.12 -2.71 -4.59
CA LEU A 17 16.43 -2.55 -3.95
C LEU A 17 16.33 -2.37 -2.43
N SER A 18 15.13 -2.10 -1.90
CA SER A 18 14.90 -1.93 -0.47
C SER A 18 14.85 -3.28 0.24
N LYS A 19 15.46 -3.33 1.42
CA LYS A 19 15.39 -4.45 2.37
C LYS A 19 14.55 -4.12 3.61
N GLU A 20 13.91 -2.96 3.60
CA GLU A 20 13.03 -2.56 4.69
C GLU A 20 11.79 -3.44 4.72
N LYS A 21 11.27 -3.64 5.93
CA LYS A 21 10.07 -4.42 6.19
C LYS A 21 8.95 -3.50 6.65
N PHE A 22 7.74 -3.85 6.26
CA PHE A 22 6.53 -3.08 6.50
C PHE A 22 5.41 -4.03 6.87
N ASP A 23 4.49 -3.59 7.72
CA ASP A 23 3.28 -4.37 8.02
C ASP A 23 2.25 -4.24 6.90
N ILE A 24 2.21 -3.06 6.26
CA ILE A 24 1.28 -2.73 5.17
C ILE A 24 2.05 -2.05 4.03
N LEU A 25 1.83 -2.53 2.80
CA LEU A 25 2.28 -1.93 1.55
C LEU A 25 1.07 -1.44 0.77
N ILE A 26 1.10 -0.19 0.30
CA ILE A 26 0.04 0.39 -0.51
C ILE A 26 0.58 0.75 -1.88
N THR A 27 -0.12 0.31 -2.91
CA THR A 27 0.18 0.56 -4.32
C THR A 27 -0.91 1.43 -4.94
N CYS A 28 -0.51 2.25 -5.93
CA CYS A 28 -1.38 3.26 -6.53
C CYS A 28 -1.93 2.86 -7.91
N GLU A 29 -1.50 1.71 -8.44
CA GLU A 29 -1.97 1.14 -9.70
C GLU A 29 -1.70 -0.37 -9.73
N GLU A 30 -2.60 -1.14 -10.35
CA GLU A 30 -2.50 -2.60 -10.48
C GLU A 30 -1.15 -3.06 -11.05
N ARG A 31 -0.58 -2.32 -12.01
CA ARG A 31 0.74 -2.67 -12.58
C ARG A 31 1.87 -2.62 -11.54
N VAL A 32 1.80 -1.71 -10.57
CA VAL A 32 2.78 -1.61 -9.47
C VAL A 32 2.52 -2.70 -8.45
N TYR A 33 1.24 -3.03 -8.18
CA TYR A 33 0.85 -4.16 -7.35
C TYR A 33 1.49 -5.48 -7.84
N ASP A 34 1.35 -5.80 -9.12
CA ASP A 34 1.97 -6.99 -9.73
C ASP A 34 3.50 -6.99 -9.59
N GLN A 35 4.14 -5.85 -9.81
CA GLN A 35 5.60 -5.71 -9.68
C GLN A 35 6.09 -5.90 -8.24
N VAL A 36 5.28 -5.52 -7.24
CA VAL A 36 5.59 -5.73 -5.83
C VAL A 36 5.46 -7.20 -5.47
N ILE A 37 4.40 -7.88 -5.94
CA ILE A 37 4.23 -9.33 -5.76
C ILE A 37 5.41 -10.09 -6.36
N GLU A 38 5.72 -9.86 -7.64
CA GLU A 38 6.83 -10.53 -8.32
C GLU A 38 8.17 -10.31 -7.59
N CYS A 39 8.41 -9.07 -7.14
CA CYS A 39 9.61 -8.74 -6.38
C CYS A 39 9.68 -9.50 -5.05
N MET A 40 8.56 -9.62 -4.33
CA MET A 40 8.51 -10.30 -3.03
C MET A 40 8.63 -11.82 -3.20
N GLU A 41 7.95 -12.41 -4.18
CA GLU A 41 8.03 -13.85 -4.49
C GLU A 41 9.41 -14.28 -4.99
N SER A 42 10.14 -13.38 -5.67
CA SER A 42 11.50 -13.66 -6.13
C SER A 42 12.54 -13.69 -5.00
N ARG A 43 12.19 -13.19 -3.81
CA ARG A 43 13.08 -13.16 -2.64
C ARG A 43 12.92 -14.44 -1.83
N THR A 44 14.01 -14.89 -1.21
CA THR A 44 13.95 -15.99 -0.25
C THR A 44 13.20 -15.52 1.00
N GLN A 45 12.15 -16.24 1.37
CA GLN A 45 11.42 -16.00 2.62
C GLN A 45 12.28 -16.44 3.80
N GLU A 46 12.70 -15.49 4.63
CA GLU A 46 13.60 -15.78 5.76
C GLU A 46 12.87 -15.80 7.10
N ASP A 47 11.90 -14.91 7.28
CA ASP A 47 11.31 -14.64 8.60
C ASP A 47 9.84 -15.07 8.72
N ASN A 48 9.21 -15.46 7.59
CA ASN A 48 7.79 -15.82 7.51
C ASN A 48 6.87 -14.76 8.14
N GLN A 49 7.32 -13.50 8.15
CA GLN A 49 6.55 -12.38 8.67
C GLN A 49 5.56 -11.94 7.58
N PRO A 50 4.25 -11.91 7.86
CA PRO A 50 3.25 -11.47 6.90
C PRO A 50 3.38 -9.97 6.63
N VAL A 51 3.01 -9.56 5.42
CA VAL A 51 2.82 -8.17 5.02
C VAL A 51 1.58 -8.08 4.14
N HIS A 52 0.71 -7.12 4.44
CA HIS A 52 -0.49 -6.88 3.64
C HIS A 52 -0.16 -5.95 2.48
N LEU A 53 -0.38 -6.41 1.25
CA LEU A 53 -0.27 -5.60 0.06
C LEU A 53 -1.67 -5.20 -0.41
N ILE A 54 -1.90 -3.89 -0.46
CA ILE A 54 -3.18 -3.28 -0.84
C ILE A 54 -2.97 -2.44 -2.10
N ASN A 55 -3.86 -2.55 -3.09
CA ASN A 55 -3.91 -1.66 -4.25
C ASN A 55 -5.11 -0.73 -4.19
N ILE A 56 -4.85 0.57 -4.42
CA ILE A 56 -5.89 1.57 -4.67
C ILE A 56 -5.53 2.27 -5.96
N ASP A 57 -6.33 2.05 -7.01
CA ASP A 57 -6.09 2.70 -8.29
C ASP A 57 -6.29 4.22 -8.18
N ILE A 58 -5.21 4.96 -8.44
CA ILE A 58 -5.15 6.41 -8.42
C ILE A 58 -4.57 6.86 -9.76
N GLN A 59 -5.29 7.71 -10.47
CA GLN A 59 -4.79 8.22 -11.76
C GLN A 59 -3.57 9.11 -11.57
N ASP A 60 -2.61 9.03 -12.50
CA ASP A 60 -1.38 9.82 -12.50
C ASP A 60 -1.62 11.28 -12.93
N ASN A 61 -2.35 12.02 -12.09
CA ASN A 61 -2.56 13.45 -12.21
C ASN A 61 -2.55 14.10 -10.81
N HIS A 62 -2.33 15.41 -10.73
CA HIS A 62 -2.16 16.09 -9.44
C HIS A 62 -3.42 16.11 -8.56
N GLU A 63 -4.59 16.19 -9.18
CA GLU A 63 -5.87 16.29 -8.48
C GLU A 63 -6.23 14.94 -7.84
N GLU A 64 -6.23 13.87 -8.64
CA GLU A 64 -6.44 12.49 -8.18
C GLU A 64 -5.35 12.04 -7.21
N ALA A 65 -4.09 12.42 -7.40
CA ALA A 65 -3.03 12.10 -6.43
C ALA A 65 -3.29 12.76 -5.07
N THR A 66 -3.90 13.95 -5.05
CA THR A 66 -4.26 14.63 -3.80
C THR A 66 -5.44 13.93 -3.14
N VAL A 67 -6.51 13.63 -3.89
CA VAL A 67 -7.67 12.88 -3.38
C VAL A 67 -7.24 11.49 -2.88
N GLY A 68 -6.48 10.76 -3.68
CA GLY A 68 -5.92 9.45 -3.35
C GLY A 68 -5.04 9.49 -2.09
N SER A 69 -4.27 10.55 -1.87
CA SER A 69 -3.47 10.68 -0.65
C SER A 69 -4.34 10.80 0.61
N PHE A 70 -5.50 11.46 0.53
CA PHE A 70 -6.44 11.52 1.65
C PHE A 70 -7.13 10.18 1.87
N LEU A 71 -7.52 9.48 0.80
CA LEU A 71 -8.09 8.14 0.87
C LEU A 71 -7.14 7.15 1.53
N ILE A 72 -5.86 7.14 1.10
CA ILE A 72 -4.82 6.30 1.69
C ILE A 72 -4.65 6.64 3.18
N CYS A 73 -4.62 7.92 3.54
CA CYS A 73 -4.48 8.35 4.92
C CYS A 73 -5.64 7.86 5.79
N GLU A 74 -6.88 7.98 5.28
CA GLU A 74 -8.08 7.51 5.99
C GLU A 74 -8.07 5.99 6.15
N LEU A 75 -7.73 5.24 5.09
CA LEU A 75 -7.61 3.78 5.16
C LEU A 75 -6.59 3.37 6.21
N VAL A 76 -5.37 3.90 6.15
CA VAL A 76 -4.30 3.56 7.11
C VAL A 76 -4.71 3.94 8.53
N THR A 77 -5.46 5.03 8.72
CA THR A 77 -5.97 5.42 10.04
C THR A 77 -6.99 4.40 10.56
N VAL A 78 -7.89 3.89 9.71
CA VAL A 78 -8.86 2.85 10.07
C VAL A 78 -8.13 1.56 10.44
N LEU A 79 -7.19 1.10 9.60
CA LEU A 79 -6.40 -0.10 9.85
C LEU A 79 -5.56 0.01 11.14
N ALA A 80 -4.96 1.18 11.40
CA ALA A 80 -4.16 1.42 12.61
C ALA A 80 -4.98 1.45 13.91
N ASN A 81 -6.30 1.64 13.83
CA ASN A 81 -7.18 1.64 14.99
C ASN A 81 -7.77 0.26 15.32
N SER A 82 -7.55 -0.75 14.46
CA SER A 82 -7.93 -2.14 14.76
C SER A 82 -6.98 -2.73 15.82
N GLU A 83 -7.55 -3.51 16.74
CA GLU A 83 -6.77 -4.25 17.74
C GLU A 83 -6.16 -5.54 17.16
N ASP A 84 -6.79 -6.11 16.12
CA ASP A 84 -6.40 -7.36 15.47
C ASP A 84 -6.53 -7.24 13.94
N LEU A 85 -5.55 -6.56 13.35
CA LEU A 85 -5.54 -6.22 11.92
C LEU A 85 -5.67 -7.46 11.03
N ASP A 86 -4.98 -8.56 11.35
CA ASP A 86 -4.98 -9.77 10.53
C ASP A 86 -6.37 -10.38 10.40
N ASN A 87 -7.20 -10.28 11.44
CA ASN A 87 -8.57 -10.79 11.44
C ASN A 87 -9.59 -9.77 10.91
N ASP A 88 -9.37 -8.48 11.15
CA ASP A 88 -10.33 -7.43 10.81
C ASP A 88 -10.16 -6.88 9.38
N ILE A 89 -9.00 -7.08 8.74
CA ILE A 89 -8.64 -6.39 7.49
C ILE A 89 -9.66 -6.59 6.37
N ASP A 90 -10.19 -7.80 6.19
CA ASP A 90 -11.16 -8.08 5.12
C ASP A 90 -12.47 -7.31 5.31
N GLU A 91 -12.95 -7.19 6.56
CA GLU A 91 -14.15 -6.42 6.90
C GLU A 91 -13.90 -4.91 6.71
N LEU A 92 -12.77 -4.42 7.21
CA LEU A 92 -12.40 -3.00 7.09
C LEU A 92 -12.21 -2.57 5.63
N LEU A 93 -11.60 -3.42 4.81
CA LEU A 93 -11.46 -3.17 3.38
C LEU A 93 -12.83 -3.15 2.69
N HIS A 94 -13.71 -4.10 3.02
CA HIS A 94 -15.05 -4.15 2.44
C HIS A 94 -15.92 -2.91 2.80
N GLU A 95 -15.83 -2.46 4.05
CA GLU A 95 -16.48 -1.22 4.48
C GLU A 95 -15.91 0.00 3.73
N PHE A 96 -14.60 0.04 3.53
CA PHE A 96 -13.92 1.10 2.80
C PHE A 96 -14.32 1.13 1.31
N GLU A 97 -14.35 -0.03 0.64
CA GLU A 97 -14.83 -0.17 -0.73
C GLU A 97 -16.27 0.34 -0.87
N SER A 98 -17.14 -0.05 0.06
CA SER A 98 -18.54 0.35 0.08
C SER A 98 -18.72 1.86 0.27
N LYS A 99 -17.90 2.46 1.13
CA LYS A 99 -17.95 3.90 1.44
C LYS A 99 -17.45 4.77 0.30
N PHE A 100 -16.39 4.35 -0.40
CA PHE A 100 -15.72 5.15 -1.42
C PHE A 100 -16.02 4.73 -2.86
N ALA A 101 -16.78 3.64 -3.04
CA ALA A 101 -17.11 3.05 -4.34
C ALA A 101 -15.86 2.82 -5.21
N ARG A 102 -14.77 2.35 -4.58
CA ARG A 102 -13.52 1.98 -5.24
C ARG A 102 -13.23 0.51 -4.99
N THR A 103 -12.68 -0.14 -6.00
CA THR A 103 -12.17 -1.51 -5.90
C THR A 103 -10.80 -1.50 -5.24
N ILE A 104 -10.61 -2.36 -4.25
CA ILE A 104 -9.36 -2.56 -3.54
C ILE A 104 -8.91 -3.98 -3.80
N LEU A 105 -7.65 -4.13 -4.22
CA LEU A 105 -7.01 -5.45 -4.26
C LEU A 105 -6.25 -5.64 -2.96
N HIS A 106 -6.33 -6.83 -2.39
CA HIS A 106 -5.60 -7.19 -1.19
C HIS A 106 -5.01 -8.58 -1.34
N THR A 107 -3.75 -8.72 -0.93
CA THR A 107 -3.09 -10.02 -0.79
C THR A 107 -2.12 -9.97 0.39
N VAL A 108 -1.78 -11.14 0.92
CA VAL A 108 -0.78 -11.29 1.96
C VAL A 108 0.47 -11.90 1.35
N LEU A 109 1.60 -11.23 1.56
CA LEU A 109 2.93 -11.71 1.17
C LEU A 109 3.74 -12.00 2.44
N PHE A 110 4.90 -12.63 2.27
CA PHE A 110 5.78 -12.99 3.39
C PHE A 110 7.21 -12.52 3.12
N TYR A 111 7.87 -12.00 4.14
CA TYR A 111 9.31 -11.69 4.14
C TYR A 111 10.20 -12.91 4.39
#